data_AF-A0A7V5R4X6-F1
#
_entry.id   AF-A0A7V5R4X6-F1
#
_cell.length_a   1.000
_cell.length_b   1.000
_cell.length_c   1.000
_cell.angle_alpha   90.00
_cell.angle_beta   90.00
_cell.angle_gamma   90.00
#
_symmetry.space_group_name_H-M   'P 1'
#
loop_
_entity.id
_entity.type
_entity.pdbx_description
1 polymer ?
#
loop_
_entity_poly.entity_id
_entity_poly.type
_entity_poly.pdbx_seq_one_letter_code
_entity_poly.pdbx_strand_id
1 'polypeptide(L)'
;ERFRDIHLLQDYIREKEREIEAWNARERETGRHPLNQRRMTNVGTFRIYAERYVSTRADIRSDLTCMVRQLTPTPDGLPLEVYAFTSTVEWIRYEHIQADIFDHLLSIAGAFDLRIFQHPAGADFRQITRG
;
A
#
# COMPACT_ATOMS: atom_id res chain seq x y z
N GLU A 1 -4.69 10.99 12.79
CA GLU A 1 -4.63 10.14 14.02
C GLU A 1 -4.58 8.65 13.71
N ARG A 2 -5.44 8.08 12.85
CA ARG A 2 -5.61 6.63 12.64
C ARG A 2 -4.35 5.75 12.45
N PHE A 3 -3.28 6.24 11.83
CA PHE A 3 -2.08 5.43 11.54
C PHE A 3 -0.84 5.86 12.34
N ARG A 4 -0.95 6.86 13.23
CA ARG A 4 0.20 7.44 13.94
C ARG A 4 0.81 6.50 14.99
N ASP A 5 0.08 5.48 15.41
CA ASP A 5 0.54 4.48 16.39
C ASP A 5 1.15 3.23 15.71
N ILE A 6 1.06 3.13 14.38
CA ILE A 6 1.65 2.04 13.63
C ILE A 6 3.15 2.31 13.49
N HIS A 7 3.99 1.51 14.16
CA HIS A 7 5.45 1.66 14.16
C HIS A 7 6.05 1.89 12.77
N LEU A 8 5.61 1.11 11.78
CA LEU A 8 6.09 1.22 10.40
C LEU A 8 5.72 2.55 9.72
N LEU A 9 4.73 3.30 10.20
CA LEU A 9 4.25 4.53 9.56
C LEU A 9 4.52 5.80 10.35
N GLN A 10 4.94 5.73 11.62
CA GLN A 10 5.02 6.91 12.49
C GLN A 10 5.90 8.01 11.89
N ASP A 11 7.13 7.65 11.50
CA ASP A 11 8.08 8.60 10.92
C ASP A 11 7.62 9.10 9.55
N TYR A 12 7.07 8.20 8.73
CA TYR A 12 6.53 8.57 7.42
C TYR A 12 5.41 9.61 7.55
N ILE A 13 4.43 9.37 8.42
CA ILE A 13 3.28 10.25 8.59
C ILE A 13 3.76 11.62 9.06
N ARG A 14 4.65 11.66 10.06
CA ARG A 14 5.20 12.91 10.60
C ARG A 14 5.94 13.72 9.54
N GLU A 15 6.76 13.07 8.72
CA GLU A 15 7.49 13.73 7.64
C GLU A 15 6.56 14.20 6.53
N LYS A 16 5.61 13.34 6.13
CA LYS A 16 4.67 13.62 5.04
C LYS A 16 3.70 14.76 5.39
N GLU A 17 3.25 14.84 6.63
CA GLU A 17 2.43 15.96 7.12
C GLU A 17 3.19 17.29 6.98
N ARG A 18 4.46 17.34 7.41
CA ARG A 18 5.30 18.55 7.26
C ARG A 18 5.51 18.94 5.80
N GLU A 19 5.79 17.97 4.93
CA GLU A 19 5.97 18.21 3.49
C GLU A 19 4.69 18.82 2.88
N ILE A 20 3.54 18.24 3.20
CA ILE A 20 2.23 18.69 2.70
C ILE A 20 1.92 20.10 3.21
N GLU A 21 2.13 20.38 4.50
CA GLU A 21 1.92 21.70 5.09
C GLU A 21 2.82 22.76 4.46
N ALA A 22 4.12 22.46 4.30
CA ALA A 22 5.07 23.37 3.68
C ALA A 22 4.72 23.67 2.21
N TRP A 23 4.30 22.66 1.45
CA TRP A 23 3.86 22.83 0.07
C TRP A 23 2.58 23.67 0.00
N ASN A 24 1.56 23.34 0.80
CA ASN A 24 0.28 24.05 0.82
C ASN A 24 0.44 25.50 1.31
N ALA A 25 1.42 25.79 2.17
CA ALA A 25 1.71 27.13 2.64
C ALA A 25 2.34 28.04 1.58
N ARG A 26 3.18 27.47 0.70
CA ARG A 26 3.81 28.20 -0.41
C ARG A 26 2.81 28.60 -1.49
N GLU A 27 1.83 27.76 -1.77
CA GLU A 27 0.83 27.97 -2.82
C GLU A 27 -0.37 28.81 -2.37
N ARG A 28 -0.31 29.54 -1.24
CA ARG A 28 -1.49 30.23 -0.66
C ARG A 28 -2.08 31.36 -1.51
N GLU A 29 -1.35 31.94 -2.46
CA GLU A 29 -1.87 32.96 -3.36
C GLU A 29 -2.69 32.37 -4.54
N THR A 30 -2.33 31.20 -5.05
CA THR A 30 -2.95 30.48 -6.18
C THR A 30 -3.86 29.31 -5.75
N GLY A 31 -3.69 28.84 -4.51
CA GLY A 31 -4.21 27.57 -3.98
C GLY A 31 -5.34 27.69 -2.96
N ARG A 32 -6.19 28.72 -3.05
CA ARG A 32 -7.39 28.84 -2.18
C ARG A 32 -8.40 27.71 -2.41
N HIS A 33 -8.41 27.11 -3.59
CA HIS A 33 -9.28 25.99 -3.90
C HIS A 33 -8.75 24.68 -3.28
N PRO A 34 -9.56 23.90 -2.54
CA PRO A 34 -9.10 22.66 -1.89
C PRO A 34 -8.48 21.62 -2.83
N LEU A 35 -8.84 21.63 -4.11
CA LEU A 35 -8.24 20.73 -5.12
C LEU A 35 -6.78 21.07 -5.45
N ASN A 36 -6.36 22.31 -5.19
CA ASN A 36 -4.98 22.73 -5.38
C ASN A 36 -4.12 22.38 -4.17
N GLN A 37 -4.65 21.68 -3.16
CA GLN A 37 -3.89 21.29 -1.97
C GLN A 37 -3.42 19.84 -2.09
N ARG A 38 -2.17 19.58 -1.71
CA ARG A 38 -1.69 18.21 -1.56
C ARG A 38 -2.30 17.57 -0.31
N ARG A 39 -2.59 16.28 -0.42
CA ARG A 39 -3.17 15.46 0.65
C ARG A 39 -2.54 14.08 0.65
N MET A 40 -2.52 13.47 1.81
CA MET A 40 -2.20 12.05 1.94
C MET A 40 -3.35 11.23 1.36
N THR A 41 -3.02 10.10 0.73
CA THR A 41 -4.02 9.17 0.21
C THR A 41 -3.88 7.82 0.89
N ASN A 42 -5.00 7.11 1.02
CA ASN A 42 -5.01 5.78 1.60
C ASN A 42 -4.11 4.81 0.82
N VAL A 43 -4.20 4.84 -0.51
CA VAL A 43 -3.35 4.01 -1.38
C VAL A 43 -1.87 4.36 -1.28
N GLY A 44 -1.54 5.66 -1.17
CA GLY A 44 -0.15 6.10 -0.99
C GLY A 44 0.41 5.63 0.35
N THR A 45 -0.39 5.73 1.42
CA THR A 45 -0.01 5.30 2.77
C THR A 45 0.16 3.78 2.83
N PHE A 46 -0.77 3.02 2.25
CA PHE A 46 -0.67 1.57 2.16
C PHE A 46 0.57 1.10 1.39
N ARG A 47 0.89 1.76 0.27
CA ARG A 47 2.09 1.45 -0.51
C ARG A 47 3.38 1.62 0.32
N ILE A 48 3.48 2.72 1.09
CA ILE A 48 4.62 2.95 1.97
C ILE A 48 4.66 1.96 3.12
N TYR A 49 3.51 1.62 3.71
CA TYR A 49 3.43 0.56 4.71
C TYR A 49 3.97 -0.76 4.15
N ALA A 50 3.51 -1.16 2.96
CA ALA A 50 3.89 -2.42 2.33
C ALA A 50 5.39 -2.48 2.06
N GLU A 51 5.97 -1.41 1.51
CA GLU A 51 7.41 -1.32 1.25
C GLU A 51 8.22 -1.45 2.54
N ARG A 52 7.84 -0.73 3.59
CA ARG A 52 8.51 -0.81 4.89
C ARG A 52 8.38 -2.20 5.50
N TYR A 53 7.18 -2.78 5.50
CA TYR A 53 6.95 -4.13 5.98
C TYR A 53 7.88 -5.13 5.30
N VAL A 54 7.90 -5.17 3.95
CA VAL A 54 8.75 -6.09 3.19
C VAL A 54 10.24 -5.85 3.48
N SER A 55 10.69 -4.60 3.49
CA SER A 55 12.10 -4.25 3.73
C SER A 55 12.61 -4.61 5.14
N THR A 56 11.70 -4.75 6.12
CA THR A 56 12.06 -5.09 7.51
C THR A 56 12.13 -6.60 7.79
N ARG A 57 11.71 -7.44 6.83
CA ARG A 57 11.73 -8.90 7.03
C ARG A 57 13.15 -9.45 6.93
N ALA A 58 13.50 -10.37 7.83
CA ALA A 58 14.82 -11.01 7.87
C ALA A 58 15.07 -11.98 6.69
N ASP A 59 14.02 -12.40 6.00
CA ASP A 59 14.08 -13.28 4.83
C ASP A 59 14.17 -12.52 3.49
N ILE A 60 14.27 -11.18 3.55
CA ILE A 60 14.50 -10.30 2.41
C ILE A 60 15.93 -9.74 2.47
N ARG A 61 16.58 -9.65 1.31
CA ARG A 61 17.91 -9.07 1.13
C ARG A 61 17.84 -7.55 1.13
N SER A 62 18.21 -6.96 2.26
CA SER A 62 18.22 -5.49 2.44
C SER A 62 19.33 -4.77 1.66
N ASP A 63 20.34 -5.50 1.17
CA ASP A 63 21.43 -4.97 0.34
C ASP A 63 21.06 -4.85 -1.15
N LEU A 64 19.90 -5.39 -1.54
CA LEU A 64 19.38 -5.34 -2.90
C LEU A 64 18.11 -4.49 -2.96
N THR A 65 17.66 -4.20 -4.18
CA THR A 65 16.47 -3.38 -4.41
C THR A 65 15.23 -4.00 -3.77
N CYS A 66 14.55 -3.21 -2.95
CA CYS A 66 13.22 -3.49 -2.41
C CYS A 66 12.31 -2.29 -2.70
N MET A 67 11.18 -2.51 -3.36
CA MET A 67 10.27 -1.45 -3.79
C MET A 67 8.84 -1.95 -3.83
N VAL A 68 7.89 -1.08 -3.48
CA VAL A 68 6.47 -1.30 -3.80
C VAL A 68 5.96 -0.15 -4.65
N ARG A 69 5.50 -0.47 -5.87
CA ARG A 69 5.06 0.52 -6.86
C ARG A 69 3.65 0.25 -7.34
N GLN A 70 3.00 1.31 -7.82
CA GLN A 70 1.74 1.21 -8.55
C GLN A 70 2.03 0.92 -10.02
N LEU A 71 1.25 0.01 -10.60
CA LEU A 71 1.24 -0.21 -12.04
C LEU A 71 0.16 0.64 -12.70
N THR A 72 0.11 0.61 -14.03
CA THR A 72 -0.95 1.27 -14.80
C THR A 72 -2.32 0.76 -14.33
N PRO A 73 -3.30 1.66 -14.08
CA PRO A 73 -4.66 1.25 -13.74
C PRO A 73 -5.26 0.34 -14.82
N THR A 74 -6.01 -0.67 -14.38
CA THR A 74 -6.70 -1.63 -15.24
C THR A 74 -8.20 -1.64 -14.90
N PRO A 75 -9.04 -2.38 -15.66
CA PRO A 75 -10.44 -2.63 -15.28
C PRO A 75 -10.58 -3.29 -13.90
N ASP A 76 -9.53 -3.98 -13.44
CA ASP A 76 -9.46 -4.68 -12.16
C ASP A 76 -8.93 -3.77 -11.02
N GLY A 77 -8.82 -2.46 -11.26
CA GLY A 77 -8.43 -1.45 -10.28
C GLY A 77 -6.99 -0.96 -10.47
N LEU A 78 -6.31 -0.67 -9.36
CA LEU A 78 -4.95 -0.14 -9.35
C LEU A 78 -3.99 -1.20 -8.81
N PRO A 79 -3.26 -1.93 -9.68
CA PRO A 79 -2.37 -2.99 -9.21
C PRO A 79 -1.18 -2.41 -8.46
N LEU A 80 -0.74 -3.16 -7.45
CA LEU A 80 0.51 -2.91 -6.71
C LEU A 80 1.48 -4.05 -6.98
N GLU A 81 2.72 -3.70 -7.32
CA GLU A 81 3.81 -4.64 -7.51
C GLU A 81 4.77 -4.53 -6.33
N VAL A 82 5.09 -5.69 -5.74
CA VAL A 82 6.16 -5.85 -4.75
C VAL A 82 7.38 -6.42 -5.47
N TYR A 83 8.48 -5.66 -5.46
CA TYR A 83 9.75 -6.09 -6.02
C TYR A 83 10.78 -6.21 -4.89
N ALA A 84 11.27 -7.41 -4.63
CA ALA A 84 12.28 -7.67 -3.59
C ALA A 84 13.08 -8.94 -3.92
N PHE A 85 14.24 -9.11 -3.27
CA PHE A 85 15.06 -10.31 -3.37
C PHE A 85 15.03 -11.08 -2.05
N THR A 86 14.77 -12.39 -2.09
CA THR A 86 14.79 -13.24 -0.90
C THR A 86 16.23 -13.59 -0.49
N SER A 87 16.43 -13.91 0.78
CA SER A 87 17.72 -14.36 1.31
C SER A 87 18.05 -15.81 0.96
N THR A 88 17.16 -16.50 0.24
CA THR A 88 17.27 -17.91 -0.14
C THR A 88 16.87 -18.13 -1.58
N VAL A 89 17.46 -19.15 -2.21
CA VAL A 89 17.12 -19.65 -3.55
C VAL A 89 16.38 -20.99 -3.50
N GLU A 90 16.10 -21.51 -2.30
CA GLU A 90 15.36 -22.76 -2.14
C GLU A 90 13.88 -22.51 -2.50
N TRP A 91 13.36 -23.33 -3.41
CA TRP A 91 12.09 -23.09 -4.06
C TRP A 91 10.90 -23.05 -3.08
N ILE A 92 10.78 -24.01 -2.17
CA ILE A 92 9.65 -24.10 -1.25
C ILE A 92 9.65 -22.91 -0.29
N ARG A 93 10.82 -22.55 0.26
CA ARG A 93 10.97 -21.37 1.11
C ARG A 93 10.68 -20.08 0.35
N TYR A 94 11.14 -19.96 -0.89
CA TYR A 94 10.84 -18.81 -1.74
C TYR A 94 9.33 -18.60 -1.89
N GLU A 95 8.59 -19.67 -2.22
CA GLU A 95 7.13 -19.63 -2.36
C GLU A 95 6.44 -19.25 -1.04
N HIS A 96 6.88 -19.81 0.09
CA HIS A 96 6.33 -19.45 1.40
C HIS A 96 6.58 -17.97 1.76
N ILE A 97 7.77 -17.43 1.49
CA ILE A 97 8.07 -16.02 1.73
C ILE A 97 7.13 -15.13 0.91
N GLN A 98 6.90 -15.48 -0.36
CA GLN A 98 5.97 -14.75 -1.21
C GLN A 98 4.54 -14.80 -0.67
N ALA A 99 4.05 -15.99 -0.28
CA ALA A 99 2.72 -16.18 0.28
C ALA A 99 2.54 -15.36 1.57
N ASP A 100 3.48 -15.46 2.52
CA ASP A 100 3.43 -14.74 3.80
C ASP A 100 3.37 -13.22 3.62
N ILE A 101 4.08 -12.69 2.62
CA ILE A 101 4.03 -11.26 2.30
C ILE A 101 2.62 -10.88 1.85
N PHE A 102 2.04 -11.60 0.89
CA PHE A 102 0.74 -11.26 0.35
C PHE A 102 -0.41 -11.55 1.32
N ASP A 103 -0.38 -12.63 2.10
CA ASP A 103 -1.37 -12.93 3.14
C ASP A 103 -1.47 -11.78 4.14
N HIS A 104 -0.33 -11.26 4.60
CA HIS A 104 -0.30 -10.09 5.47
C HIS A 104 -0.88 -8.85 4.77
N LEU A 105 -0.38 -8.50 3.58
CA LEU A 105 -0.81 -7.28 2.87
C LEU A 105 -2.30 -7.30 2.53
N LEU A 106 -2.85 -8.45 2.12
CA LEU A 106 -4.25 -8.62 1.81
C LEU A 106 -5.11 -8.53 3.08
N SER A 107 -4.69 -9.15 4.18
CA SER A 107 -5.44 -9.14 5.44
C SER A 107 -5.63 -7.72 6.02
N ILE A 108 -4.65 -6.84 5.83
CA ILE A 108 -4.67 -5.48 6.40
C ILE A 108 -5.20 -4.42 5.42
N ALA A 109 -5.41 -4.73 4.13
CA ALA A 109 -5.80 -3.73 3.13
C ALA A 109 -7.09 -2.98 3.54
N GLY A 110 -8.04 -3.70 4.13
CA GLY A 110 -9.28 -3.12 4.67
C GLY A 110 -9.05 -2.09 5.78
N ALA A 111 -7.99 -2.24 6.58
CA ALA A 111 -7.60 -1.27 7.61
C ALA A 111 -7.11 0.07 7.02
N PHE A 112 -6.87 0.15 5.72
CA PHE A 112 -6.56 1.37 4.97
C PHE A 112 -7.78 1.89 4.16
N ASP A 113 -8.97 1.36 4.40
CA ASP A 113 -10.19 1.58 3.58
C ASP A 113 -9.98 1.22 2.10
N LEU A 114 -9.08 0.27 1.82
CA LEU A 114 -8.89 -0.27 0.48
C LEU A 114 -9.73 -1.53 0.33
N ARG A 115 -10.26 -1.73 -0.87
CA ARG A 115 -10.98 -2.96 -1.24
C ARG A 115 -10.15 -3.73 -2.25
N ILE A 116 -9.93 -5.00 -1.96
CA ILE A 116 -9.27 -5.93 -2.88
C ILE A 116 -10.26 -6.26 -3.99
N PHE A 117 -9.84 -6.07 -5.23
CA PHE A 117 -10.63 -6.48 -6.38
C PHE A 117 -10.63 -8.01 -6.49
N GLN A 118 -11.80 -8.59 -6.74
CA GLN A 118 -11.98 -10.01 -7.03
C GLN A 118 -13.01 -10.10 -8.16
N HIS A 119 -12.76 -10.96 -9.15
CA HIS A 119 -13.79 -11.25 -10.15
C HIS A 119 -14.98 -11.93 -9.47
N PRO A 120 -16.22 -11.52 -9.81
CA PRO A 120 -17.39 -12.18 -9.28
C PRO A 120 -17.39 -13.65 -9.67
N ALA A 121 -17.52 -14.53 -8.68
CA ALA A 121 -17.69 -15.96 -8.87
C ALA A 121 -19.18 -16.31 -9.01
N GLY A 122 -19.49 -17.51 -9.49
CA GLY A 122 -20.88 -17.99 -9.63
C GLY A 122 -21.70 -17.98 -8.32
N ALA A 123 -21.05 -17.88 -7.16
CA ALA A 123 -21.72 -17.70 -5.87
C ALA A 123 -22.25 -16.28 -5.66
N ASP A 124 -21.59 -15.25 -6.19
CA ASP A 124 -21.96 -13.85 -6.01
C ASP A 124 -23.26 -13.52 -6.75
N PHE A 125 -23.49 -14.15 -7.91
CA PHE A 125 -24.73 -14.01 -8.66
C PHE A 125 -25.95 -14.60 -7.94
N ARG A 126 -25.76 -15.55 -7.00
CA ARG A 126 -26.86 -16.09 -6.19
C ARG A 126 -27.40 -15.11 -5.14
N GLN A 127 -26.62 -14.08 -4.79
CA GLN A 127 -27.10 -13.01 -3.90
C GLN A 127 -27.94 -11.98 -4.67
N ILE A 128 -27.69 -11.79 -5.97
CA ILE A 128 -28.44 -10.86 -6.83
C ILE A 128 -29.85 -11.39 -7.11
N THR A 129 -30.03 -12.70 -7.26
CA THR A 129 -31.34 -13.31 -7.58
C THR A 129 -32.28 -13.52 -6.38
N ARG A 130 -31.85 -13.13 -5.16
CA ARG A 130 -32.63 -13.24 -3.92
C ARG A 130 -33.12 -11.89 -3.38
N GLY A 131 -32.92 -10.79 -4.11
CA GLY A 131 -33.54 -9.48 -3.83
C GLY A 131 -34.73 -9.24 -4.75
#